data_AF-A0A5C6AS29-F1
#
_entry.id   AF-A0A5C6AS29-F1
#
_cell.length_a   1.000
_cell.length_b   1.000
_cell.length_c   1.000
_cell.angle_alpha   90.00
_cell.angle_beta   90.00
_cell.angle_gamma   90.00
#
_symmetry.space_group_name_H-M   'P 1'
#
loop_
_entity.id
_entity.type
_entity.pdbx_description
1 polymer ?
#
loop_
_entity_poly.entity_id
_entity_poly.type
_entity_poly.pdbx_seq_one_letter_code
_entity_poly.pdbx_strand_id
1 'polypeptide(L)' 'MQSWGLEIPESGCPRLEDVVRAIARLGGFVDRRKNDPGTQTLWIGMQRCYDLSNAWNKFGPGAKKFSPD' A
#
# COMPACT_ATOMS: atom_id res chain seq x y z
N MET A 1 8.97 -22.41 -13.82
CA MET A 1 8.68 -21.08 -13.25
C MET A 1 9.95 -20.58 -12.59
N GLN A 2 10.58 -19.54 -13.11
CA GLN A 2 11.80 -18.96 -12.53
C GLN A 2 11.47 -18.25 -11.22
N SER A 3 12.12 -18.65 -10.12
CA SER A 3 12.04 -17.98 -8.82
C SER A 3 12.92 -16.73 -8.86
N TRP A 4 12.31 -15.55 -8.76
CA TRP A 4 12.98 -14.24 -8.89
C TRP A 4 13.90 -13.85 -7.72
N GLY A 5 14.40 -14.80 -6.92
CA GLY A 5 15.28 -14.51 -5.77
C GLY A 5 14.65 -13.64 -4.68
N LEU A 6 13.32 -13.43 -4.73
CA LEU A 6 12.59 -12.70 -3.71
C LEU A 6 12.31 -13.65 -2.55
N GLU A 7 13.05 -13.50 -1.46
CA GLU A 7 12.70 -14.11 -0.17
C GLU A 7 11.38 -13.48 0.29
N ILE A 8 10.27 -14.20 0.11
CA ILE A 8 8.99 -13.78 0.68
C ILE A 8 9.05 -14.16 2.16
N PRO A 9 8.97 -13.21 3.10
CA PRO A 9 8.96 -13.55 4.51
C PRO A 9 7.73 -14.42 4.80
N GLU A 10 7.95 -15.71 5.10
CA GLU A 10 6.86 -16.67 5.37
C GLU A 10 6.00 -16.23 6.56
N SER A 11 6.63 -15.58 7.55
CA SER A 11 5.96 -15.04 8.73
C SER A 11 5.59 -13.57 8.52
N GLY A 12 4.30 -13.27 8.59
CA GLY A 12 3.78 -11.90 8.62
C GLY A 12 3.47 -11.28 7.26
N CYS A 13 3.65 -12.02 6.15
CA CYS A 13 3.17 -11.57 4.85
C CYS A 13 1.63 -11.55 4.84
N PRO A 14 0.98 -10.40 4.59
CA PRO A 14 -0.48 -10.30 4.57
C PRO A 14 -1.05 -11.04 3.38
N ARG A 15 -2.30 -11.51 3.50
CA ARG A 15 -3.01 -12.09 2.36
C ARG A 15 -3.36 -10.98 1.38
N LEU A 16 -3.52 -11.32 0.11
CA LEU A 16 -3.92 -10.35 -0.92
C LEU A 16 -5.21 -9.62 -0.53
N GLU A 17 -6.18 -10.33 0.04
CA GLU A 17 -7.44 -9.71 0.49
C GLU A 17 -7.23 -8.65 1.58
N ASP A 18 -6.27 -8.86 2.49
CA ASP A 18 -5.96 -7.92 3.56
C ASP A 18 -5.35 -6.64 2.96
N VAL A 19 -4.47 -6.79 1.97
CA VAL A 19 -3.88 -5.66 1.22
C VAL A 19 -4.94 -4.91 0.42
N VAL A 20 -5.81 -5.62 -0.30
CA VAL A 20 -6.89 -5.03 -1.11
C VAL A 20 -7.86 -4.24 -0.21
N ARG A 21 -8.26 -4.79 0.94
CA ARG A 21 -9.11 -4.09 1.90
C ARG A 21 -8.40 -2.89 2.53
N ALA A 22 -7.11 -2.99 2.83
CA ALA A 22 -6.33 -1.86 3.34
C ALA A 22 -6.28 -0.70 2.33
N ILE A 23 -6.01 -0.98 1.05
CA ILE A 23 -6.01 0.03 -0.01
C ILE A 23 -7.39 0.65 -0.17
N ALA A 24 -8.46 -0.16 -0.20
CA ALA A 24 -9.81 0.33 -0.32
C ALA A 24 -10.22 1.29 0.81
N ARG A 25 -9.76 1.04 2.05
CA ARG A 25 -10.04 1.91 3.20
C ARG A 25 -9.45 3.31 3.01
N LEU A 26 -8.32 3.44 2.32
CA LEU A 26 -7.76 4.76 1.94
C LEU A 26 -8.68 5.52 0.98
N GLY A 27 -9.48 4.81 0.18
CA GLY A 27 -10.47 5.39 -0.72
C GLY A 27 -11.87 5.56 -0.11
N GLY A 28 -12.01 5.40 1.21
CA GLY A 28 -13.27 5.59 1.94
C GLY A 28 -14.13 4.34 2.10
N PHE A 29 -13.60 3.15 1.78
CA PHE A 29 -14.31 1.89 2.04
C PHE A 29 -14.48 1.65 3.56
N VAL A 30 -15.72 1.44 3.98
CA VAL A 30 -16.04 1.02 5.34
C VAL A 30 -16.05 -0.50 5.39
N ASP A 31 -15.01 -1.06 6.00
CA ASP A 31 -14.79 -2.50 6.04
C ASP A 31 -15.84 -3.22 6.92
N ARG A 32 -16.64 -4.08 6.29
CA ARG A 32 -17.69 -4.87 6.94
C ARG A 32 -17.56 -6.32 6.49
N ARG A 33 -17.86 -7.26 7.39
CA ARG A 33 -17.70 -8.71 7.18
C ARG A 33 -18.35 -9.27 5.90
N LYS A 34 -19.42 -8.66 5.40
CA LYS A 34 -20.19 -9.14 4.23
C LYS A 34 -20.04 -8.27 2.97
N ASN A 35 -19.16 -7.27 3.01
CA ASN A 35 -18.98 -6.36 1.89
C ASN A 35 -17.56 -6.45 1.35
N ASP A 36 -17.46 -6.26 0.04
CA ASP A 36 -16.19 -6.13 -0.67
C ASP A 36 -16.05 -4.71 -1.23
N PRO A 37 -14.81 -4.21 -1.38
CA PRO A 37 -14.55 -2.93 -2.02
C PRO A 37 -15.08 -2.86 -3.45
N GLY A 38 -15.73 -1.75 -3.80
CA GLY A 38 -16.05 -1.43 -5.19
C GLY A 38 -14.84 -0.86 -5.95
N THR A 39 -14.93 -0.83 -7.28
CA THR A 39 -13.89 -0.31 -8.17
C THR A 39 -13.49 1.13 -7.85
N GLN A 40 -14.47 2.00 -7.58
CA GLN A 40 -14.19 3.42 -7.28
C GLN A 40 -13.40 3.59 -5.98
N THR A 41 -13.80 2.92 -4.90
CA THR A 41 -13.07 2.98 -3.61
C THR A 41 -11.65 2.42 -3.75
N LEU A 42 -11.46 1.36 -4.55
CA LEU A 42 -10.14 0.82 -4.82
C LEU A 42 -9.27 1.78 -5.65
N TRP A 43 -9.83 2.39 -6.69
CA TRP A 43 -9.11 3.33 -7.54
C TRP A 43 -8.61 4.54 -6.74
N ILE A 44 -9.50 5.18 -5.98
CA ILE A 44 -9.16 6.31 -5.11
C ILE A 44 -8.10 5.87 -4.09
N GLY A 45 -8.31 4.71 -3.45
CA GLY A 45 -7.37 4.16 -2.48
C GLY A 45 -5.97 3.93 -3.05
N MET A 46 -5.88 3.43 -4.29
CA MET A 46 -4.61 3.21 -4.98
C MET A 46 -3.89 4.53 -5.27
N GLN A 47 -4.61 5.57 -5.71
CA GLN A 47 -4.03 6.90 -5.88
C GLN A 47 -3.46 7.44 -4.56
N ARG A 48 -4.19 7.27 -3.44
CA ARG A 48 -3.68 7.67 -2.11
C ARG A 48 -2.47 6.85 -1.68
N CYS A 49 -2.46 5.54 -1.94
CA CYS A 49 -1.33 4.66 -1.66
C CYS A 49 -0.07 5.11 -2.42
N TYR A 50 -0.23 5.46 -3.70
CA TYR A 50 0.86 6.01 -4.52
C TYR A 50 1.41 7.33 -3.95
N ASP A 51 0.53 8.25 -3.56
CA ASP A 51 0.92 9.52 -2.96
C ASP A 51 1.68 9.32 -1.63
N LEU A 52 1.21 8.41 -0.77
CA LEU A 52 1.86 8.07 0.49
C LEU A 52 3.21 7.38 0.28
N SER A 53 3.33 6.52 -0.72
CA SER A 53 4.60 5.87 -1.09
C SER A 53 5.63 6.90 -1.55
N ASN A 54 5.20 7.89 -2.35
CA ASN A 54 6.06 8.99 -2.74
C ASN A 54 6.47 9.86 -1.55
N ALA A 55 5.54 10.14 -0.63
CA ALA A 55 5.84 10.88 0.59
C ALA A 55 6.85 10.13 1.46
N TRP A 56 6.70 8.81 1.62
CA TRP A 56 7.66 7.97 2.34
C TRP A 56 9.06 8.03 1.72
N ASN A 57 9.15 7.92 0.39
CA ASN A 57 10.45 8.00 -0.29
C ASN A 57 11.12 9.38 -0.16
N LYS A 58 10.32 10.45 -0.10
CA LYS A 58 10.82 11.84 -0.02
C LYS A 58 11.13 12.30 1.40
N PHE A 59 10.36 11.84 2.39
CA PHE A 59 10.36 12.39 3.75
C PHE A 59 10.61 11.33 4.83
N GLY A 60 10.64 10.04 4.46
CA GLY A 60 10.85 8.94 5.38
C GLY A 60 12.31 8.78 5.84
N PRO A 61 12.55 7.82 6.74
CA PRO A 61 13.91 7.51 7.21
C PRO A 61 14.85 7.20 6.05
N GLY A 62 16.04 7.82 6.05
CA GLY A 62 17.02 7.65 4.98
C GLY A 62 16.80 8.51 3.73
N ALA A 63 15.71 9.29 3.66
CA ALA A 63 15.57 10.31 2.63
C ALA A 63 16.70 11.34 2.74
N LYS A 64 17.23 11.78 1.59
CA LYS A 64 18.25 12.82 1.56
C LYS A 64 17.68 14.09 2.18
N LYS A 65 18.29 14.54 3.28
CA LYS A 65 17.99 15.85 3.84
C LYS A 65 18.38 16.89 2.79
N PHE A 66 17.47 17.82 2.51
CA PHE A 66 17.80 18.97 1.70
C PHE A 66 18.88 19.77 2.43
N SER A 67 20.11 19.77 1.91
CA SER A 67 21.17 20.71 2.29
C SER A 67 21.14 21.85 1.28
N PRO A 68 20.89 23.10 1.68
CA PRO A 68 20.90 24.25 0.77
C PRO A 68 22.32 24.78 0.45
N ASP A 69 23.36 24.10 0.91
CA ASP A 69 24.77 24.54 0.86
C ASP A 69 25.40 24.38 -0.53
#